data_AF-W9W878-F1
#
_entry.id   AF-W9W878-F1
#
_cell.length_a   1.000
_cell.length_b   1.000
_cell.length_c   1.000
_cell.angle_alpha   90.00
_cell.angle_beta   90.00
_cell.angle_gamma   90.00
#
_symmetry.space_group_name_H-M   'P 1'
#
loop_
_entity.id
_entity.type
_entity.pdbx_description
1 polymer ?
#
loop_
_entity_poly.entity_id
_entity_poly.type
_entity_poly.pdbx_seq_one_letter_code
_entity_poly.pdbx_strand_id
1 'polypeptide(L)'
;MIYVLYKFYSTRDIFMEDRPWGPWAKDRVVWPTFMFAAASIVTSLIALVALIALCWRSKRRLVFFSLVYVAMDIITWVIVAIVYRVEKTEKDLWGWSCTDKAKAIQQQLGKQADFTSLCKLQRSSWVLSLSHIITKILTSALSWSFGPRTNWLEDQDGLDVALITFDQLTG
;
A
#
# COMPACT_ATOMS: atom_id res chain seq x y z
N MET A 1 4.36 3.90 -1.27
CA MET A 1 4.42 3.49 -2.70
C MET A 1 4.90 4.60 -3.64
N ILE A 2 4.41 5.84 -3.49
CA ILE A 2 4.80 6.98 -4.34
C ILE A 2 6.33 7.26 -4.30
N TYR A 3 6.96 7.09 -3.13
CA TYR A 3 8.41 7.24 -2.96
C TYR A 3 9.24 6.37 -3.90
N VAL A 4 8.84 5.11 -4.12
CA VAL A 4 9.55 4.18 -5.02
C VAL A 4 9.46 4.64 -6.47
N LEU A 5 8.29 5.15 -6.87
CA LEU A 5 8.09 5.73 -8.19
C LEU A 5 8.95 6.99 -8.38
N TYR A 6 8.96 7.87 -7.38
CA TYR A 6 9.77 9.09 -7.40
C TYR A 6 11.27 8.77 -7.53
N LYS A 7 11.78 7.86 -6.69
CA LYS A 7 13.17 7.40 -6.76
C LYS A 7 13.48 6.75 -8.09
N PHE A 8 12.56 5.96 -8.63
CA PHE A 8 12.70 5.35 -9.94
C PHE A 8 12.86 6.40 -11.05
N TYR A 9 11.94 7.36 -11.15
CA TYR A 9 12.00 8.42 -12.16
C TYR A 9 13.23 9.32 -12.00
N SER A 10 13.68 9.55 -10.76
CA SER A 10 14.87 10.35 -10.49
C SER A 10 16.18 9.63 -10.84
N THR A 11 16.22 8.29 -10.86
CA THR A 11 17.47 7.52 -11.01
C THR A 11 17.53 6.68 -12.28
N ARG A 12 16.46 6.65 -13.08
CA ARG A 12 16.39 5.83 -14.30
C ARG A 12 17.36 6.29 -15.39
N ASP A 13 17.68 7.58 -15.43
CA ASP A 13 18.46 8.24 -16.48
C ASP A 13 19.97 8.30 -16.15
N ILE A 14 20.38 7.68 -15.04
CA ILE A 14 21.81 7.60 -14.67
C ILE A 14 22.49 6.56 -15.56
N PHE A 15 23.53 6.99 -16.27
CA PHE A 15 24.33 6.11 -17.13
C PHE A 15 25.31 5.27 -16.31
N MET A 16 25.44 4.00 -16.69
CA MET A 16 26.40 3.06 -16.13
C MET A 16 27.54 2.86 -17.11
N GLU A 17 28.76 2.81 -16.60
CA GLU A 17 29.94 2.54 -17.43
C GLU A 17 29.92 1.09 -17.97
N ASP A 18 29.38 0.14 -17.18
CA ASP A 18 29.33 -1.28 -17.53
C ASP A 18 28.14 -1.70 -18.41
N ARG A 19 27.18 -0.81 -18.70
CA ARG A 19 25.96 -1.16 -19.46
C ARG A 19 25.24 0.05 -20.08
N PRO A 20 24.69 -0.09 -21.30
CA PRO A 20 24.03 1.02 -22.00
C PRO A 20 22.63 1.37 -21.47
N TRP A 21 22.11 0.68 -20.44
CA TRP A 21 20.84 1.00 -19.80
C TRP A 21 21.07 1.29 -18.30
N GLY A 22 20.33 2.26 -17.75
CA GLY A 22 20.51 2.76 -16.38
C GLY A 22 20.36 1.70 -15.28
N PRO A 23 20.44 2.05 -13.98
CA PRO A 23 20.60 1.10 -12.86
C PRO A 23 19.52 0.02 -12.70
N TRP A 24 18.38 0.22 -13.33
CA TRP A 24 17.21 -0.63 -13.23
C TRP A 24 17.13 -1.62 -14.40
N ALA A 25 16.40 -2.74 -14.27
CA ALA A 25 16.24 -3.75 -15.33
C ALA A 25 15.88 -3.15 -16.72
N LYS A 26 16.16 -3.86 -17.83
CA LYS A 26 15.88 -3.33 -19.17
C LYS A 26 14.37 -3.38 -19.50
N ASP A 27 13.73 -4.50 -19.20
CA ASP A 27 12.30 -4.75 -19.44
C ASP A 27 11.51 -4.64 -18.13
N ARG A 28 11.26 -3.40 -17.69
CA ARG A 28 10.68 -3.11 -16.38
C ARG A 28 9.18 -3.03 -16.44
N VAL A 29 8.52 -3.81 -15.59
CA VAL A 29 7.07 -3.71 -15.40
C VAL A 29 6.80 -2.76 -14.23
N VAL A 30 6.18 -1.60 -14.51
CA VAL A 30 5.82 -0.56 -13.51
C VAL A 30 4.36 -0.61 -13.10
N TRP A 31 3.55 -1.40 -13.82
CA TRP A 31 2.10 -1.44 -13.66
C TRP A 31 1.65 -1.83 -12.24
N PRO A 32 2.29 -2.79 -11.54
CA PRO A 32 1.92 -3.11 -10.16
C PRO A 32 1.97 -1.89 -9.22
N THR A 33 3.00 -1.04 -9.35
CA THR A 33 3.13 0.13 -8.48
C THR A 33 2.04 1.17 -8.72
N PHE A 34 1.67 1.38 -9.99
CA PHE A 34 0.57 2.27 -10.34
C PHE A 34 -0.77 1.72 -9.85
N MET A 35 -0.99 0.42 -9.96
CA MET A 35 -2.19 -0.25 -9.46
C MET A 35 -2.36 -0.04 -7.95
N PHE A 36 -1.29 -0.23 -7.18
CA PHE A 36 -1.29 0.01 -5.73
C PHE A 36 -1.61 1.47 -5.36
N ALA A 37 -1.01 2.42 -6.07
CA ALA A 37 -1.28 3.85 -5.84
C ALA A 37 -2.73 4.21 -6.18
N ALA A 38 -3.24 3.72 -7.30
CA ALA A 38 -4.62 3.92 -7.71
C ALA A 38 -5.61 3.30 -6.71
N ALA A 39 -5.37 2.07 -6.25
CA ALA A 39 -6.21 1.40 -5.25
C ALA A 39 -6.29 2.21 -3.96
N SER A 40 -5.16 2.75 -3.48
CA SER A 40 -5.13 3.58 -2.27
C SER A 40 -5.92 4.88 -2.41
N ILE A 41 -5.80 5.55 -3.57
CA ILE A 41 -6.56 6.79 -3.86
C ILE A 41 -8.06 6.49 -3.94
N VAL A 42 -8.45 5.44 -4.65
CA VAL A 42 -9.86 5.06 -4.81
C VAL A 42 -10.48 4.70 -3.46
N THR A 43 -9.84 3.85 -2.65
CA THR A 43 -10.30 3.51 -1.30
C THR A 43 -10.44 4.76 -0.43
N SER A 44 -9.45 5.67 -0.45
CA SER A 44 -9.50 6.90 0.36
C SER A 44 -10.64 7.84 -0.06
N LEU A 45 -10.85 8.01 -1.36
CA LEU A 45 -11.95 8.83 -1.88
C LEU A 45 -13.31 8.25 -1.51
N ILE A 46 -13.49 6.93 -1.61
CA ILE A 46 -14.76 6.30 -1.25
C ILE A 46 -15.00 6.41 0.27
N ALA A 47 -13.96 6.27 1.10
CA ALA A 47 -14.06 6.51 2.54
C ALA A 47 -14.51 7.94 2.87
N LEU A 48 -13.93 8.95 2.20
CA LEU A 48 -14.32 10.35 2.36
C LEU A 48 -15.78 10.59 1.95
N VAL A 49 -16.20 10.03 0.82
CA VAL A 49 -17.60 10.12 0.36
C VAL A 49 -18.55 9.47 1.36
N ALA A 50 -18.18 8.32 1.94
CA ALA A 50 -18.97 7.65 2.97
C ALA A 50 -19.11 8.51 4.24
N LEU A 51 -18.05 9.18 4.68
CA LEU A 51 -18.10 10.11 5.83
C LEU A 51 -19.01 11.31 5.56
N ILE A 52 -18.92 11.91 4.37
CA ILE A 52 -19.79 13.02 3.97
C ILE A 52 -21.25 12.56 3.88
N ALA A 53 -21.50 11.35 3.36
CA ALA A 53 -22.83 10.77 3.27
C ALA A 53 -23.45 10.48 4.65
N LEU A 54 -22.64 10.06 5.64
CA LEU A 54 -23.05 9.88 7.04
C LEU A 54 -23.49 11.22 7.66
N CYS A 55 -22.80 12.32 7.33
CA CYS A 55 -23.16 13.66 7.81
C CYS A 55 -24.45 14.22 7.18
N TRP A 56 -24.85 13.78 5.98
CA TRP A 56 -25.95 14.39 5.21
C TRP A 56 -27.26 13.60 5.13
N ARG A 57 -27.36 12.31 5.51
CA ARG A 57 -28.62 11.55 5.28
C ARG A 57 -28.95 10.43 6.30
N SER A 58 -30.23 10.05 6.32
CA SER A 58 -30.90 9.14 7.28
C SER A 58 -30.30 7.72 7.41
N LYS A 59 -30.19 7.25 8.67
CA LYS A 59 -29.43 6.09 9.19
C LYS A 59 -29.65 4.73 8.50
N ARG A 60 -30.76 4.48 7.78
CA ARG A 60 -31.09 3.13 7.27
C ARG A 60 -30.40 2.73 5.96
N ARG A 61 -30.19 3.66 5.02
CA ARG A 61 -29.52 3.33 3.74
C ARG A 61 -27.99 3.26 3.87
N LEU A 62 -27.45 3.90 4.90
CA LEU A 62 -26.02 3.97 5.18
C LEU A 62 -25.46 2.63 5.64
N VAL A 63 -26.21 1.82 6.40
CA VAL A 63 -25.74 0.52 6.90
C VAL A 63 -25.49 -0.47 5.76
N PHE A 64 -26.42 -0.59 4.81
CA PHE A 64 -26.24 -1.43 3.63
C PHE A 64 -25.08 -0.97 2.76
N PHE A 65 -24.97 0.34 2.53
CA PHE A 65 -23.86 0.91 1.76
C PHE A 65 -22.51 0.67 2.44
N SER A 66 -22.45 0.82 3.76
CA SER A 66 -21.24 0.57 4.55
C SER A 66 -20.80 -0.89 4.50
N LEU A 67 -21.74 -1.84 4.56
CA LEU A 67 -21.42 -3.27 4.52
C LEU A 67 -20.89 -3.70 3.15
N VAL A 68 -21.52 -3.22 2.07
CA VAL A 68 -21.04 -3.43 0.70
C VAL A 68 -19.68 -2.79 0.48
N TYR A 69 -19.47 -1.57 0.99
CA TYR A 69 -18.20 -0.87 0.89
C TYR A 69 -17.05 -1.65 1.56
N VAL A 70 -17.26 -2.07 2.81
CA VAL A 70 -16.27 -2.86 3.56
C VAL A 70 -15.94 -4.16 2.81
N ALA A 71 -16.93 -4.85 2.27
CA ALA A 71 -16.71 -6.07 1.49
C ALA A 71 -15.87 -5.81 0.23
N MET A 72 -16.20 -4.77 -0.55
CA MET A 72 -15.48 -4.41 -1.77
C MET A 72 -14.04 -3.97 -1.49
N ASP A 73 -13.83 -3.26 -0.38
CA ASP A 73 -12.50 -2.85 0.02
C ASP A 73 -11.63 -4.07 0.42
N ILE A 74 -12.16 -4.99 1.23
CA ILE A 74 -11.46 -6.24 1.59
C ILE A 74 -11.10 -7.02 0.32
N ILE A 75 -12.04 -7.18 -0.62
CA ILE A 75 -11.79 -7.89 -1.89
C ILE A 75 -10.66 -7.20 -2.68
N THR A 76 -10.68 -5.88 -2.77
CA THR A 76 -9.66 -5.10 -3.47
C THR A 76 -8.28 -5.34 -2.86
N TRP A 77 -8.15 -5.25 -1.53
CA TRP A 77 -6.88 -5.47 -0.85
C TRP A 77 -6.39 -6.92 -0.91
N VAL A 78 -7.30 -7.90 -0.95
CA VAL A 78 -6.95 -9.31 -1.21
C VAL A 78 -6.36 -9.47 -2.61
N ILE A 79 -7.00 -8.90 -3.64
CA ILE A 79 -6.47 -8.92 -5.02
C ILE A 79 -5.09 -8.28 -5.06
N VAL A 80 -4.93 -7.12 -4.43
CA VAL A 80 -3.66 -6.39 -4.32
C VAL A 80 -2.57 -7.26 -3.67
N ALA A 81 -2.88 -7.97 -2.59
CA ALA A 81 -1.95 -8.88 -1.92
C ALA A 81 -1.55 -10.10 -2.78
N ILE A 82 -2.49 -10.64 -3.56
CA ILE A 82 -2.25 -11.74 -4.50
C ILE A 82 -1.36 -11.26 -5.65
N VAL A 83 -1.73 -10.16 -6.31
CA VAL A 83 -0.97 -9.55 -7.41
C VAL A 83 0.46 -9.27 -6.96
N TYR A 84 0.65 -8.75 -5.75
CA TYR A 84 1.99 -8.51 -5.21
C TYR A 84 2.84 -9.78 -5.08
N ARG A 85 2.24 -10.95 -4.81
CA ARG A 85 2.97 -12.22 -4.74
C ARG A 85 3.27 -12.78 -6.12
N VAL A 86 2.34 -12.62 -7.07
CA VAL A 86 2.46 -13.10 -8.46
C VAL A 86 3.45 -12.25 -9.25
N GLU A 87 3.36 -10.93 -9.14
CA GLU A 87 4.22 -9.95 -9.82
C GLU A 87 5.55 -9.74 -9.07
N LYS A 88 5.90 -10.60 -8.11
CA LYS A 88 7.23 -10.56 -7.49
C LYS A 88 8.23 -11.30 -8.38
N THR A 89 8.46 -10.76 -9.59
CA THR A 89 9.40 -11.31 -10.56
C THR A 89 10.66 -10.45 -10.64
N GLU A 90 11.80 -11.01 -11.04
CA GLU A 90 13.07 -10.27 -11.24
C GLU A 90 12.98 -9.12 -12.27
N LYS A 91 11.92 -9.08 -13.08
CA LYS A 91 11.65 -8.06 -14.09
C LYS A 91 10.89 -6.84 -13.55
N ASP A 92 10.25 -6.99 -12.40
CA ASP A 92 9.57 -5.90 -11.72
C ASP A 92 10.57 -5.03 -10.96
N LEU A 93 10.26 -3.74 -10.80
CA LEU A 93 11.10 -2.83 -10.00
C LEU A 93 11.35 -3.38 -8.59
N TRP A 94 10.32 -4.03 -8.06
CA TRP A 94 10.25 -4.63 -6.75
C TRP A 94 11.13 -5.88 -6.63
N GLY A 95 11.00 -6.82 -7.56
CA GLY A 95 11.86 -8.01 -7.56
C GLY A 95 13.31 -7.66 -7.84
N TRP A 96 13.56 -6.75 -8.80
CA TRP A 96 14.90 -6.29 -9.16
C TRP A 96 15.64 -5.67 -7.97
N SER A 97 14.97 -4.82 -7.18
CA SER A 97 15.58 -4.11 -6.04
C SER A 97 16.09 -5.04 -4.93
N CYS A 98 15.57 -6.28 -4.84
CA CYS A 98 16.02 -7.27 -3.87
C CYS A 98 17.06 -8.27 -4.45
N THR A 99 17.48 -8.13 -5.71
CA THR A 99 18.49 -9.02 -6.32
C THR A 99 19.92 -8.61 -5.97
N ASP A 100 20.83 -9.58 -5.95
CA ASP A 100 22.26 -9.33 -5.71
C ASP A 100 22.88 -8.42 -6.79
N LYS A 101 22.34 -8.45 -8.02
CA LYS A 101 22.77 -7.56 -9.12
C LYS A 101 22.47 -6.09 -8.81
N ALA A 102 21.29 -5.79 -8.27
CA ALA A 102 20.96 -4.43 -7.86
C ALA A 102 21.84 -3.95 -6.69
N LYS A 103 22.23 -4.87 -5.79
CA LYS A 103 23.13 -4.56 -4.68
C LYS A 103 24.57 -4.30 -5.14
N ALA A 104 25.07 -5.04 -6.12
CA ALA A 104 26.37 -4.76 -6.73
C ALA A 104 26.39 -3.40 -7.43
N ILE A 105 25.30 -3.08 -8.15
CA ILE A 105 25.08 -1.77 -8.78
C ILE A 105 25.03 -0.63 -7.74
N GLN A 106 24.42 -0.88 -6.57
CA GLN A 106 24.42 0.08 -5.46
C GLN A 106 25.84 0.45 -5.01
N GLN A 107 26.76 -0.52 -4.98
CA GLN A 107 28.14 -0.26 -4.57
C GLN A 107 28.87 0.65 -5.56
N GLN A 108 28.53 0.58 -6.85
CA GLN A 108 29.09 1.44 -7.90
C GLN A 108 28.48 2.86 -7.91
N LEU A 109 27.17 2.99 -7.63
CA LEU A 109 26.45 4.28 -7.62
C LEU A 109 26.47 5.01 -6.26
N GLY A 110 26.97 4.36 -5.20
CA GLY A 110 26.94 4.89 -3.84
C GLY A 110 25.51 5.14 -3.33
N LYS A 111 25.30 6.28 -2.65
CA LYS A 111 24.04 6.63 -1.96
C LYS A 111 22.90 7.13 -2.89
N GLN A 112 23.11 7.22 -4.20
CA GLN A 112 22.08 7.78 -5.09
C GLN A 112 20.83 6.88 -5.18
N ALA A 113 21.03 5.56 -5.10
CA ALA A 113 19.96 4.56 -5.13
C ALA A 113 20.19 3.45 -4.09
N ASP A 114 19.59 3.59 -2.90
CA ASP A 114 19.63 2.57 -1.84
C ASP A 114 18.59 1.46 -2.10
N PHE A 115 18.93 0.52 -2.98
CA PHE A 115 18.13 -0.69 -3.27
C PHE A 115 17.87 -1.54 -2.03
N THR A 116 18.80 -1.56 -1.07
CA THR A 116 18.62 -2.26 0.21
C THR A 116 17.44 -1.70 1.01
N SER A 117 17.31 -0.37 1.07
CA SER A 117 16.21 0.29 1.77
C SER A 117 14.89 0.08 1.04
N LEU A 118 14.90 0.13 -0.30
CA LEU A 118 13.72 -0.15 -1.11
C LEU A 118 13.21 -1.59 -0.91
N CYS A 119 14.12 -2.56 -0.82
CA CYS A 119 13.78 -3.97 -0.54
C CYS A 119 13.14 -4.14 0.85
N LYS A 120 13.64 -3.42 1.88
CA LYS A 120 13.04 -3.42 3.22
C LYS A 120 11.67 -2.75 3.24
N LEU A 121 11.55 -1.58 2.62
CA LEU A 121 10.31 -0.81 2.54
C LEU A 121 9.21 -1.66 1.89
N GLN A 122 9.56 -2.34 0.80
CA GLN A 122 8.70 -3.26 0.09
C GLN A 122 8.21 -4.41 0.98
N ARG A 123 9.12 -5.07 1.73
CA ARG A 123 8.75 -6.15 2.66
C ARG A 123 7.81 -5.65 3.75
N SER A 124 8.07 -4.44 4.26
CA SER A 124 7.21 -3.77 5.23
C SER A 124 5.80 -3.55 4.65
N SER A 125 5.71 -2.97 3.45
CA SER A 125 4.43 -2.66 2.80
C SER A 125 3.52 -3.87 2.58
N TRP A 126 4.10 -5.06 2.34
CA TRP A 126 3.32 -6.29 2.25
C TRP A 126 2.71 -6.70 3.59
N VAL A 127 3.48 -6.61 4.68
CA VAL A 127 2.99 -6.90 6.04
C VAL A 127 1.89 -5.92 6.41
N LEU A 128 2.02 -4.65 6.01
CA LEU A 128 1.03 -3.62 6.27
C LEU A 128 -0.28 -3.83 5.49
N SER A 129 -0.18 -4.31 4.26
CA SER A 129 -1.38 -4.65 3.48
C SER A 129 -2.15 -5.80 4.13
N LEU A 130 -1.44 -6.78 4.69
CA LEU A 130 -2.05 -7.87 5.47
C LEU A 130 -2.66 -7.39 6.79
N SER A 131 -1.95 -6.55 7.55
CA SER A 131 -2.49 -6.03 8.81
C SER A 131 -3.75 -5.21 8.57
N HIS A 132 -3.81 -4.43 7.48
CA HIS A 132 -5.01 -3.68 7.10
C HIS A 132 -6.24 -4.57 6.91
N ILE A 133 -6.08 -5.70 6.20
CA ILE A 133 -7.17 -6.67 5.98
C ILE A 133 -7.64 -7.26 7.32
N ILE A 134 -6.71 -7.67 8.18
CA ILE A 134 -7.01 -8.26 9.49
C ILE A 134 -7.78 -7.25 10.36
N THR A 135 -7.30 -6.01 10.44
CA THR A 135 -7.96 -4.93 11.20
C THR A 135 -9.39 -4.71 10.68
N LYS A 136 -9.60 -4.62 9.37
CA LYS A 136 -10.95 -4.43 8.81
C LYS A 136 -11.90 -5.58 9.09
N ILE A 137 -11.42 -6.83 9.01
CA ILE A 137 -12.23 -8.00 9.36
C ILE A 137 -12.60 -7.96 10.84
N LEU A 138 -11.64 -7.68 11.72
CA LEU A 138 -11.86 -7.62 13.16
C LEU A 138 -12.87 -6.52 13.52
N THR A 139 -12.67 -5.29 13.03
CA THR A 139 -13.59 -4.17 13.26
C THR A 139 -15.00 -4.48 12.76
N SER A 140 -15.12 -5.13 11.60
CA SER A 140 -16.42 -5.50 11.03
C SER A 140 -17.13 -6.58 11.84
N ALA A 141 -16.39 -7.61 12.26
CA ALA A 141 -16.91 -8.68 13.11
C ALA A 141 -17.33 -8.17 14.48
N LEU A 142 -16.55 -7.28 15.08
CA LEU A 142 -16.89 -6.60 16.34
C LEU A 142 -18.14 -5.74 16.17
N SER A 143 -18.22 -4.90 15.13
CA SER A 143 -19.40 -4.06 14.88
C SER A 143 -20.69 -4.87 14.73
N TRP A 144 -20.62 -6.03 14.05
CA TRP A 144 -21.74 -6.95 13.93
C TRP A 144 -22.13 -7.61 15.27
N SER A 145 -21.13 -8.02 16.05
CA SER A 145 -21.35 -8.75 17.32
C SER A 145 -21.82 -7.83 18.45
N PHE A 146 -21.38 -6.57 18.45
CA PHE A 146 -21.66 -5.57 19.49
C PHE A 146 -22.74 -4.55 19.09
N GLY A 147 -23.40 -4.72 17.95
CA GLY A 147 -24.51 -3.86 17.48
C GLY A 147 -25.63 -3.53 18.49
N PRO A 148 -25.90 -4.32 19.55
CA PRO A 148 -26.83 -3.91 20.61
C PRO A 148 -26.23 -3.09 21.77
N ARG A 149 -24.90 -3.02 21.95
CA ARG A 149 -24.24 -2.36 23.09
C ARG A 149 -22.79 -1.95 22.77
N THR A 150 -22.53 -0.69 22.45
CA THR A 150 -21.23 -0.07 22.82
C THR A 150 -21.31 1.46 22.72
N ASN A 151 -21.19 2.14 23.87
CA ASN A 151 -20.95 3.58 24.02
C ASN A 151 -19.52 3.86 24.58
N TRP A 152 -18.56 2.93 24.46
CA TRP A 152 -17.34 2.96 25.29
C TRP A 152 -15.99 2.68 24.59
N LEU A 153 -15.93 2.62 23.25
CA LEU A 153 -14.67 2.35 22.52
C LEU A 153 -14.39 3.39 21.43
N GLU A 154 -14.60 4.68 21.72
CA GLU A 154 -14.39 5.75 20.74
C GLU A 154 -13.06 6.50 20.90
N ASP A 155 -12.28 6.29 21.98
CA ASP A 155 -11.17 7.22 22.29
C ASP A 155 -9.75 6.63 22.21
N GLN A 156 -9.55 5.31 22.32
CA GLN A 156 -8.19 4.75 22.49
C GLN A 156 -7.61 4.01 21.27
N ASP A 157 -8.43 3.31 20.48
CA ASP A 157 -7.93 2.58 19.28
C ASP A 157 -7.80 3.47 18.03
N GLY A 158 -8.58 4.56 17.96
CA GLY A 158 -8.56 5.47 16.82
C GLY A 158 -7.25 6.24 16.68
N LEU A 159 -6.63 6.60 17.82
CA LEU A 159 -5.37 7.33 17.87
C LEU A 159 -4.18 6.44 17.51
N ASP A 160 -4.18 5.18 17.94
CA ASP A 160 -3.12 4.22 17.60
C ASP A 160 -3.20 3.81 16.12
N VAL A 161 -4.40 3.59 15.58
CA VAL A 161 -4.57 3.32 14.13
C VAL A 161 -4.24 4.56 13.29
N ALA A 162 -4.62 5.76 13.73
CA ALA A 162 -4.24 6.99 13.05
C ALA A 162 -2.73 7.21 13.08
N LEU A 163 -2.06 6.98 14.21
CA LEU A 163 -0.60 7.04 14.34
C LEU A 163 0.10 6.00 13.45
N ILE A 164 -0.40 4.76 13.41
CA ILE A 164 0.13 3.73 12.51
C ILE A 164 -0.07 4.15 11.05
N THR A 165 -1.20 4.75 10.69
CA THR A 165 -1.46 5.19 9.31
C THR A 165 -0.67 6.45 8.93
N PHE A 166 -0.42 7.35 9.89
CA PHE A 166 0.40 8.55 9.70
C PHE A 166 1.89 8.19 9.57
N ASP A 167 2.38 7.27 10.42
CA ASP A 167 3.74 6.72 10.36
C ASP A 167 3.99 5.97 9.03
N GLN A 168 2.93 5.42 8.42
CA GLN A 168 2.96 4.85 7.07
C GLN A 168 3.03 5.86 5.91
N LEU A 169 2.66 7.12 6.14
CA LEU A 169 2.71 8.18 5.13
C LEU A 169 4.02 8.98 5.19
N THR A 170 4.69 8.99 6.35
CA THR A 170 5.91 9.77 6.58
C THR A 170 7.21 8.95 6.69
N GLY A 171 7.14 7.62 6.56
CA GLY A 171 8.30 6.71 6.57
C GLY A 171 8.85 6.36 5.18
#